data_AF-A0A2V7ND52-F1
#
_entry.id   AF-A0A2V7ND52-F1
#
_cell.length_a   1.000
_cell.length_b   1.000
_cell.length_c   1.000
_cell.angle_alpha   90.00
_cell.angle_beta   90.00
_cell.angle_gamma   90.00
#
_symmetry.space_group_name_H-M   'P 1'
#
loop_
_entity.id
_entity.type
_entity.pdbx_description
1 polymer ?
#
loop_
_entity_poly.entity_id
_entity_poly.type
_entity_poly.pdbx_seq_one_letter_code
_entity_poly.pdbx_strand_id
1 'polypeptide(L)'
;MTCLQFRERYSDYRDGLITSERELRRFQRHFAHCPACRRYDAAVRRGVLALQAAPHAVTPSPDFRRRLESRLARERPGEPELPARAGLAAALLLVALLGLLALEGTRRTELARTPPLPAVPFPKPVAHAGVPFVSFQDPRASIVVGSPSPYGAVLVEPVSAGR
;
A
#
# COMPACT_ATOMS: atom_id res chain seq x y z
N MET A 1 27.65 -19.37 -9.25
CA MET A 1 27.71 -20.85 -9.12
C MET A 1 28.29 -21.39 -10.40
N THR A 2 28.96 -22.54 -10.32
CA THR A 2 29.44 -23.24 -11.51
C THR A 2 28.32 -24.09 -12.11
N CYS A 3 28.48 -24.50 -13.38
CA CYS A 3 27.53 -25.40 -14.03
C CYS A 3 27.45 -26.76 -13.32
N LEU A 4 28.56 -27.25 -12.77
CA LEU A 4 28.60 -28.50 -12.02
C LEU A 4 27.70 -28.42 -10.78
N GLN A 5 27.90 -27.39 -9.96
CA GLN A 5 27.08 -27.13 -8.76
C GLN A 5 25.59 -26.99 -9.08
N PHE A 6 25.25 -26.36 -10.20
CA PHE A 6 23.86 -26.24 -10.64
C PHE A 6 23.27 -27.61 -11.02
N ARG A 7 24.02 -28.44 -11.75
CA ARG A 7 23.54 -29.74 -12.24
C ARG A 7 23.38 -30.77 -11.13
N GLU A 8 24.28 -30.77 -10.15
CA GLU A 8 24.20 -31.66 -8.97
C GLU A 8 22.89 -31.48 -8.19
N ARG A 9 22.37 -30.25 -8.14
CA ARG A 9 21.13 -29.90 -7.41
C ARG A 9 20.03 -29.38 -8.34
N TYR A 10 20.06 -29.78 -9.60
CA TYR A 10 19.10 -29.32 -10.59
C TYR A 10 17.69 -29.86 -10.31
N SER A 11 17.56 -31.11 -9.85
CA SER A 11 16.26 -31.68 -9.46
C SER A 11 15.61 -30.84 -8.37
N ASP A 12 16.35 -30.53 -7.30
CA ASP A 12 15.83 -29.72 -6.19
C ASP A 12 15.36 -28.34 -6.66
N TYR A 13 16.13 -27.71 -7.56
CA TYR A 13 15.74 -26.44 -8.17
C TYR A 13 14.48 -26.57 -9.04
N ARG A 14 14.40 -27.60 -9.87
CA ARG A 14 13.27 -27.86 -10.77
C ARG A 14 11.98 -28.18 -10.01
N ASP A 15 12.10 -28.93 -8.93
CA ASP A 15 10.99 -29.42 -8.12
C ASP A 15 10.58 -28.41 -7.03
N GLY A 16 11.26 -27.26 -6.97
CA GLY A 16 10.94 -26.18 -6.03
C GLY A 16 11.33 -26.47 -4.57
N LEU A 17 12.24 -27.42 -4.34
CA LEU A 17 12.66 -27.87 -3.01
C LEU A 17 13.72 -26.96 -2.37
N ILE A 18 14.23 -25.96 -3.11
CA ILE A 18 15.17 -24.97 -2.56
C ILE A 18 14.41 -23.97 -1.68
N THR A 19 14.48 -24.18 -0.36
CA THR A 19 13.81 -23.35 0.65
C THR A 19 14.55 -22.05 0.96
N SER A 20 15.87 -22.03 0.80
CA SER A 20 16.68 -20.83 1.02
C SER A 20 16.51 -19.82 -0.11
N GLU A 21 15.91 -18.67 0.17
CA GLU A 21 15.65 -17.61 -0.82
C GLU A 21 16.96 -17.09 -1.46
N ARG A 22 18.03 -16.97 -0.66
CA ARG A 22 19.36 -16.57 -1.15
C ARG A 22 19.90 -17.59 -2.15
N GLU A 23 19.74 -18.87 -1.86
CA GLU A 23 20.17 -19.95 -2.72
C GLU A 23 19.34 -19.98 -4.00
N LEU A 24 18.01 -19.90 -3.89
CA LEU A 24 17.09 -19.86 -5.02
C LEU A 24 17.45 -18.72 -5.99
N ARG A 25 17.71 -17.51 -5.48
CA ARG A 25 18.19 -16.38 -6.30
C ARG A 25 19.50 -16.69 -7.01
N ARG A 26 20.41 -17.44 -6.38
CA ARG A 26 21.67 -17.86 -7.01
C ARG A 26 21.41 -18.79 -8.20
N PHE A 27 20.50 -19.76 -8.04
CA PHE A 27 20.10 -20.69 -9.10
C PHE A 27 19.40 -19.95 -10.25
N GLN A 28 18.43 -19.11 -9.94
CA GLN A 28 17.69 -18.31 -10.92
C GLN A 28 18.64 -17.44 -11.76
N ARG A 29 19.58 -16.71 -11.11
CA ARG A 29 20.57 -15.90 -11.82
C ARG A 29 21.43 -16.73 -12.76
N HIS A 30 21.92 -17.88 -12.31
CA HIS A 30 22.73 -18.75 -13.16
C HIS A 30 21.93 -19.30 -14.34
N PHE A 31 20.70 -19.74 -14.10
CA PHE A 31 19.82 -20.25 -15.16
C PHE A 31 19.51 -19.17 -16.22
N ALA A 32 19.28 -17.93 -15.78
CA ALA A 32 19.04 -16.79 -16.67
C ALA A 32 20.25 -16.48 -17.58
N HIS A 33 21.48 -16.64 -17.09
CA HIS A 33 22.68 -16.22 -17.83
C HIS A 33 23.45 -17.37 -18.51
N CYS A 34 23.27 -18.63 -18.06
CA CYS A 34 24.04 -19.76 -18.57
C CYS A 34 23.30 -20.52 -19.70
N PRO A 35 23.74 -20.41 -20.97
CA PRO A 35 23.10 -21.12 -22.08
C PRO A 35 23.31 -22.64 -22.04
N ALA A 36 24.37 -23.13 -21.38
CA ALA A 36 24.60 -24.57 -21.23
C ALA A 36 23.53 -25.21 -20.31
N CYS A 37 23.25 -24.58 -19.17
CA CYS A 37 22.24 -25.07 -18.21
C CYS A 37 20.81 -24.95 -18.74
N ARG A 38 20.52 -23.94 -19.58
CA ARG A 38 19.23 -23.89 -20.30
C ARG A 38 19.05 -25.01 -21.31
N ARG A 39 20.11 -25.35 -22.06
CA ARG A 39 20.10 -26.51 -22.98
C ARG A 39 19.89 -27.82 -22.23
N TYR A 40 20.52 -27.95 -21.06
CA TYR A 40 20.31 -29.09 -20.17
C TYR A 40 18.86 -29.21 -19.71
N ASP A 41 18.25 -28.13 -19.21
CA ASP A 41 16.83 -28.11 -18.83
C ASP A 41 15.90 -28.52 -19.98
N ALA A 42 16.14 -27.97 -21.18
CA ALA A 42 15.37 -28.32 -22.37
C ALA A 42 15.50 -29.81 -22.73
N ALA A 43 16.71 -30.38 -22.63
CA ALA A 43 16.95 -31.80 -22.87
C ALA A 43 16.20 -32.68 -21.85
N VAL A 44 16.27 -32.34 -20.56
CA VAL A 44 15.54 -33.05 -19.51
C VAL A 44 14.03 -32.97 -19.73
N ARG A 45 13.48 -31.78 -20.01
CA ARG A 45 12.04 -31.60 -20.31
C ARG A 45 11.59 -32.46 -21.48
N ARG A 46 12.35 -32.47 -22.58
CA ARG A 46 12.04 -33.31 -23.74
C ARG A 46 12.10 -34.80 -23.41
N GLY A 47 13.09 -35.24 -22.65
CA GLY A 47 13.19 -36.62 -22.18
C GLY A 47 11.98 -37.04 -21.35
N VAL A 48 11.55 -36.20 -20.40
CA VAL A 48 10.36 -36.46 -19.58
C VAL A 48 9.10 -36.57 -20.45
N LEU A 49 8.89 -35.67 -21.40
CA LEU A 49 7.74 -35.73 -22.31
C LEU A 49 7.77 -36.99 -23.18
N ALA A 50 8.94 -37.39 -23.67
CA ALA A 50 9.08 -38.61 -24.45
C ALA A 50 8.74 -39.87 -23.63
N LEU A 51 9.15 -39.90 -22.36
CA LEU A 51 8.79 -41.00 -21.44
C LEU A 51 7.30 -41.02 -21.12
N GLN A 52 6.67 -39.86 -20.95
CA GLN A 52 5.23 -39.75 -20.71
C GLN A 52 4.40 -40.18 -21.93
N ALA A 53 4.89 -39.93 -23.14
CA ALA A 53 4.25 -40.34 -24.39
C ALA A 53 4.54 -41.81 -24.76
N ALA A 54 5.40 -42.51 -24.02
CA ALA A 54 5.78 -43.87 -24.35
C ALA A 54 4.58 -44.84 -24.20
N PRO A 55 4.39 -45.81 -25.12
CA PRO A 55 3.26 -46.75 -25.11
C PRO A 55 3.18 -47.64 -23.86
N HIS A 56 4.28 -47.76 -23.13
CA HIS A 56 4.39 -48.55 -21.90
C HIS A 56 4.26 -47.66 -20.67
N ALA A 57 3.11 -46.99 -20.57
CA ALA A 57 2.75 -46.28 -19.36
C ALA A 57 2.81 -47.27 -18.18
N VAL A 58 3.60 -46.92 -17.15
CA VAL A 58 3.68 -47.71 -15.93
C VAL A 58 2.31 -47.68 -15.26
N THR A 59 1.58 -48.79 -15.34
CA THR A 59 0.27 -48.91 -14.68
C THR A 59 0.50 -49.12 -13.18
N PRO A 60 0.08 -48.18 -12.31
CA PRO A 60 0.19 -48.39 -10.88
C PRO A 60 -0.72 -49.54 -10.41
N SER A 61 -0.39 -50.18 -9.29
CA SER A 61 -1.25 -51.23 -8.71
C SER A 61 -2.68 -50.71 -8.51
N PRO A 62 -3.74 -51.53 -8.69
CA PRO A 62 -5.12 -51.07 -8.56
C PRO A 62 -5.42 -50.33 -7.25
N ASP A 63 -4.82 -50.78 -6.15
CA ASP A 63 -4.99 -50.21 -4.81
C ASP A 63 -4.14 -48.95 -4.55
N PHE A 64 -3.24 -48.57 -5.46
CA PHE A 64 -2.31 -47.46 -5.26
C PHE A 64 -3.05 -46.16 -4.97
N ARG A 65 -4.10 -45.88 -5.74
CA ARG A 65 -4.88 -44.64 -5.61
C ARG A 65 -5.52 -44.53 -4.22
N ARG A 66 -6.13 -45.62 -3.74
CA ARG A 66 -6.70 -45.69 -2.37
C ARG A 66 -5.63 -45.45 -1.30
N ARG A 67 -4.44 -46.05 -1.43
CA ARG A 67 -3.34 -45.84 -0.49
C ARG A 67 -2.80 -44.40 -0.53
N LEU A 68 -2.70 -43.83 -1.73
CA LEU A 68 -2.24 -42.45 -1.92
C LEU A 68 -3.21 -41.45 -1.30
N GLU A 69 -4.50 -41.56 -1.59
CA GLU A 69 -5.54 -40.69 -1.04
C GLU A 69 -5.58 -40.77 0.49
N SER A 70 -5.51 -41.98 1.07
CA SER A 70 -5.52 -42.13 2.52
C SER A 70 -4.27 -41.54 3.19
N ARG A 71 -3.11 -41.56 2.52
CA ARG A 71 -1.89 -40.91 3.02
C ARG A 71 -1.96 -39.39 2.89
N LEU A 72 -2.39 -38.87 1.75
CA LEU A 72 -2.58 -37.43 1.53
C LEU A 72 -3.58 -36.84 2.53
N ALA A 73 -4.64 -37.58 2.88
CA ALA A 73 -5.59 -37.14 3.90
C ALA A 73 -4.97 -37.03 5.30
N ARG A 74 -3.97 -37.87 5.63
CA ARG A 74 -3.24 -37.80 6.91
C ARG A 74 -2.19 -36.69 6.93
N GLU A 75 -1.53 -36.45 5.80
CA GLU A 75 -0.43 -35.49 5.69
C GLU A 75 -0.91 -34.08 5.37
N ARG A 76 -2.14 -33.89 4.87
CA ARG A 76 -2.74 -32.55 4.73
C ARG A 76 -2.80 -31.94 6.13
N PRO A 77 -2.03 -30.86 6.41
CA PRO A 77 -2.31 -30.07 7.60
C PRO A 77 -3.76 -29.65 7.49
N GLY A 78 -4.54 -29.87 8.56
CA GLY A 78 -5.94 -29.45 8.57
C GLY A 78 -6.02 -28.04 8.02
N GLU A 79 -6.87 -27.82 7.02
CA GLU A 79 -7.22 -26.45 6.63
C GLU A 79 -7.53 -25.72 7.94
N PRO A 80 -6.98 -24.52 8.17
CA PRO A 80 -7.31 -23.79 9.37
C PRO A 80 -8.82 -23.65 9.38
N GLU A 81 -9.50 -24.43 10.21
CA GLU A 81 -10.93 -24.30 10.41
C GLU A 81 -11.08 -22.91 11.00
N LEU A 82 -11.41 -21.95 10.13
CA LEU A 82 -11.80 -20.63 10.58
C LEU A 82 -12.99 -20.88 11.49
N PRO A 83 -12.87 -20.64 12.80
CA PRO A 83 -13.95 -20.98 13.71
C PRO A 83 -15.19 -20.24 13.21
N ALA A 84 -16.36 -20.87 13.22
CA ALA A 84 -17.59 -20.26 12.68
C ALA A 84 -17.85 -18.82 13.23
N ARG A 85 -17.30 -18.50 14.40
CA ARG A 85 -17.31 -17.19 15.05
C ARG A 85 -16.45 -16.12 14.35
N ALA A 86 -15.39 -16.50 13.63
CA ALA A 86 -14.53 -15.59 12.87
C ALA A 86 -15.28 -14.92 11.71
N GLY A 87 -16.17 -15.64 11.03
CA GLY A 87 -17.04 -15.06 10.00
C GLY A 87 -18.01 -14.04 10.58
N LEU A 88 -18.56 -14.32 11.76
CA LEU A 88 -19.48 -13.43 12.47
C LEU A 88 -18.77 -12.15 12.97
N ALA A 89 -17.56 -12.29 13.50
CA ALA A 89 -16.72 -11.16 13.90
C ALA A 89 -16.34 -10.27 12.69
N ALA A 90 -15.96 -10.87 11.56
CA ALA A 90 -15.65 -10.13 10.34
C ALA A 90 -16.88 -9.37 9.81
N ALA A 91 -18.06 -10.00 9.81
CA ALA A 91 -19.30 -9.35 9.41
C ALA A 91 -19.65 -8.16 10.33
N LEU A 92 -19.52 -8.32 11.65
CA LEU A 92 -19.76 -7.24 12.61
C LEU A 92 -18.79 -6.06 12.42
N LEU A 93 -17.51 -6.34 12.15
CA LEU A 93 -16.52 -5.30 11.88
C LEU A 93 -16.83 -4.52 10.59
N LEU A 94 -17.27 -5.21 9.54
CA LEU A 94 -17.71 -4.57 8.29
C LEU A 94 -18.95 -3.69 8.51
N VAL A 95 -19.93 -4.19 9.26
CA VAL A 95 -21.14 -3.41 9.61
C VAL A 95 -20.77 -2.18 10.43
N ALA A 96 -19.91 -2.31 11.43
CA ALA A 96 -19.43 -1.19 12.23
C ALA A 96 -18.67 -0.15 11.39
N LEU A 97 -17.81 -0.60 10.47
CA LEU A 97 -17.06 0.27 9.56
C LEU A 97 -18.00 1.06 8.64
N LEU A 98 -18.97 0.40 8.02
CA LEU A 98 -19.96 1.03 7.15
C LEU A 98 -20.83 2.04 7.94
N GLY A 99 -21.21 1.71 9.17
CA GLY A 99 -21.94 2.61 10.06
C GLY A 99 -21.14 3.88 10.40
N LEU A 100 -19.86 3.74 10.72
CA LEU A 100 -18.94 4.86 10.97
C LEU A 100 -18.79 5.76 9.74
N LEU A 101 -18.61 5.17 8.55
CA LEU A 101 -18.50 5.92 7.30
C LEU A 101 -19.78 6.70 6.97
N ALA A 102 -20.95 6.10 7.21
CA ALA A 102 -22.23 6.76 7.01
C ALA A 102 -22.42 7.95 7.97
N LEU A 103 -22.07 7.78 9.25
CA LEU A 103 -22.16 8.83 10.27
C LEU A 103 -21.21 10.00 9.97
N GLU A 104 -19.99 9.71 9.53
CA GLU A 104 -19.03 10.75 9.16
C GLU A 104 -19.49 11.51 7.90
N GLY A 105 -20.11 10.81 6.95
CA GLY A 105 -20.74 11.41 5.78
C GLY A 105 -21.84 12.40 6.15
N THR A 106 -22.75 12.03 7.05
CA THR A 106 -23.84 12.92 7.48
C THR A 106 -23.33 14.15 8.23
N ARG A 107 -22.38 13.98 9.16
CA ARG A 107 -21.76 15.11 9.89
C ARG A 107 -21.09 16.12 8.98
N ARG A 108 -20.36 15.66 7.95
CA ARG A 108 -19.72 16.56 6.97
C ARG A 108 -20.76 17.35 6.17
N THR A 109 -21.89 16.74 5.82
CA THR A 109 -22.96 17.44 5.10
C THR A 109 -23.68 18.48 5.96
N GLU A 110 -23.78 18.28 7.27
CA GLU A 110 -24.33 19.26 8.20
C GLU A 110 -23.41 20.48 8.33
N LEU A 111 -22.10 20.26 8.52
CA LEU A 111 -21.11 21.34 8.58
C LEU A 111 -21.06 22.17 7.30
N ALA A 112 -21.17 21.52 6.13
CA ALA A 112 -21.22 22.22 4.85
C ALA A 112 -22.52 23.04 4.65
N ARG A 113 -23.60 22.69 5.36
CA ARG A 113 -24.90 23.39 5.31
C ARG A 113 -24.99 24.57 6.26
N THR A 114 -24.04 24.72 7.20
CA THR A 114 -24.00 25.88 8.09
C THR A 114 -23.87 27.15 7.25
N PRO A 115 -24.80 28.11 7.35
CA PRO A 115 -24.71 29.33 6.57
C PRO A 115 -23.41 30.06 6.92
N PRO A 116 -22.68 30.59 5.93
CA PRO A 116 -21.43 31.30 6.18
C PRO A 116 -21.73 32.48 7.12
N LEU A 117 -20.93 32.58 8.18
CA LEU A 117 -20.99 33.74 9.05
C LEU A 117 -20.77 35.01 8.21
N PRO A 118 -21.46 36.12 8.53
CA PRO A 118 -21.21 37.38 7.86
C PRO A 118 -19.72 37.71 7.98
N ALA A 119 -19.12 38.22 6.89
CA ALA A 119 -17.72 38.61 6.87
C ALA A 119 -17.47 39.68 7.94
N VAL A 120 -16.93 39.26 9.08
CA VAL A 120 -16.50 40.18 10.14
C VAL A 120 -15.14 40.72 9.70
N PRO A 121 -14.94 42.04 9.68
CA PRO A 121 -13.66 42.61 9.32
C PRO A 121 -12.66 42.24 10.42
N PHE A 122 -11.81 41.24 10.14
CA PHE A 122 -10.77 40.83 11.07
C PHE A 122 -9.70 41.92 11.14
N PRO A 123 -9.28 42.32 12.35
CA PRO A 123 -8.19 43.27 12.49
C PRO A 123 -6.92 42.65 11.91
N LYS A 124 -6.25 43.36 11.00
CA LYS A 124 -5.00 42.88 10.41
C LYS A 124 -3.95 42.77 11.51
N PRO A 125 -3.34 41.58 11.71
CA PRO A 125 -2.24 41.46 12.64
C PRO A 125 -1.04 42.23 12.09
N VAL A 126 -0.54 43.18 12.87
CA VAL A 126 0.68 43.93 12.55
C VAL A 126 1.79 43.40 13.44
N ALA A 127 2.83 42.85 12.81
CA ALA A 127 4.06 42.46 13.49
C ALA A 127 5.02 43.64 13.49
N HIS A 128 5.43 44.09 14.69
CA HIS A 128 6.37 45.19 14.84
C HIS A 128 7.81 44.66 14.77
N ALA A 129 8.61 45.20 13.85
CA ALA A 129 10.02 44.86 13.74
C ALA A 129 10.78 45.49 14.93
N GLY A 130 10.99 44.71 15.99
CA GLY A 130 11.81 45.10 17.15
C GLY A 130 11.27 44.66 18.52
N VAL A 131 10.02 44.18 18.60
CA VAL A 131 9.38 43.79 19.86
C VAL A 131 8.47 42.57 19.65
N PRO A 132 8.43 41.59 20.56
CA PRO A 132 7.72 40.32 20.36
C PRO A 132 6.23 40.44 20.70
N PHE A 133 5.54 41.47 20.22
CA PHE A 133 4.09 41.57 20.38
C PHE A 133 3.40 41.80 19.03
N VAL A 134 2.26 41.15 18.86
CA VAL A 134 1.36 41.33 17.72
C VAL A 134 0.24 42.27 18.17
N SER A 135 0.07 43.39 17.48
CA SER A 135 -1.08 44.28 17.70
C SER A 135 -2.14 44.06 16.63
N PHE A 136 -3.40 44.11 17.03
CA PHE A 136 -4.54 44.01 16.12
C PHE A 136 -5.02 45.41 15.77
N GLN A 137 -4.95 45.77 14.50
CA GLN A 137 -5.38 47.08 14.04
C GLN A 137 -6.86 47.07 13.68
N ASP A 138 -7.66 47.90 14.34
CA ASP A 138 -9.09 48.02 14.05
C ASP A 138 -9.27 48.57 12.61
N PRO A 139 -9.99 47.85 11.73
CA PRO A 139 -10.22 48.28 10.35
C PRO A 139 -11.03 49.58 10.22
N ARG A 140 -11.65 50.07 11.31
CA ARG A 140 -12.32 51.39 11.35
C ARG A 140 -11.41 52.54 11.81
N ALA A 141 -10.21 52.26 12.30
CA ALA A 141 -9.28 53.29 12.73
C ALA A 141 -8.40 53.75 11.55
N SER A 142 -8.62 54.98 11.07
CA SER A 142 -7.76 55.61 10.07
C SER A 142 -6.38 55.89 10.66
N ILE A 143 -5.31 55.51 9.96
CA ILE A 143 -3.94 55.87 10.35
C ILE A 143 -3.67 57.31 9.92
N VAL A 144 -3.45 58.21 10.88
CA VAL A 144 -2.80 59.49 10.61
C VAL A 144 -1.31 59.23 10.45
N VAL A 145 -0.82 59.21 9.20
CA VAL A 145 0.62 59.25 8.93
C VAL A 145 1.01 60.70 8.74
N GLY A 146 1.51 61.32 9.81
CA GLY A 146 2.02 62.69 9.80
C GLY A 146 3.04 62.88 10.91
N SER A 147 4.23 63.35 10.55
CA SER A 147 5.26 63.79 11.50
C SER A 147 4.67 64.90 12.38
N PRO A 148 4.87 64.87 13.72
CA PRO A 148 4.44 65.94 14.62
C PRO A 148 5.38 67.15 14.44
N SER A 149 5.27 67.84 13.31
CA SER A 149 5.92 69.12 13.08
C SER A 149 4.84 70.20 12.98
N PRO A 150 4.97 71.34 13.68
CA PRO A 150 3.92 72.34 13.81
C PRO A 150 3.56 73.11 12.53
N TYR A 151 4.14 72.76 11.37
CA TYR A 151 3.90 73.44 10.09
C TYR A 151 3.63 72.49 8.89
N GLY A 152 3.27 71.23 9.11
CA GLY A 152 2.94 70.28 8.04
C GLY A 152 1.46 70.32 7.63
N ALA A 153 1.17 70.54 6.35
CA ALA A 153 -0.18 70.43 5.80
C ALA A 153 -0.70 68.98 5.91
N VAL A 154 -1.88 68.82 6.49
CA VAL A 154 -2.57 67.52 6.65
C VAL A 154 -3.33 67.21 5.36
N LEU A 155 -2.90 66.20 4.62
CA LEU A 155 -3.69 65.59 3.55
C LEU A 155 -4.36 64.34 4.13
N VAL A 156 -5.67 64.44 4.38
CA VAL A 156 -6.51 63.28 4.73
C VAL A 156 -7.09 62.74 3.42
N GLU A 157 -6.60 61.58 2.98
CA GLU A 157 -7.20 60.87 1.86
C GLU A 157 -8.01 59.68 2.40
N PRO A 158 -9.33 59.64 2.18
CA PRO A 158 -10.14 58.48 2.55
C PRO A 158 -9.78 57.31 1.63
N VAL A 159 -9.41 56.17 2.22
CA VAL A 159 -9.22 54.92 1.47
C VAL A 159 -10.58 54.52 0.90
N SER A 160 -10.72 54.76 -0.41
CA SER A 160 -11.84 54.32 -1.22
C SER A 160 -11.90 52.80 -1.17
N ALA A 161 -13.10 52.28 -0.87
CA ALA A 161 -13.40 50.86 -0.99
C ALA A 161 -13.23 50.44 -2.46
N GLY A 162 -12.11 49.79 -2.77
CA GLY A 162 -11.90 49.11 -4.04
C GLY A 162 -12.82 47.89 -4.14
N ARG A 163 -13.49 47.76 -5.29
CA ARG A 163 -14.31 46.61 -5.69
C ARG A 163 -13.51 45.32 -5.79
#